data_AF-A0A7L8D2F6-F1
#
_entry.id   AF-A0A7L8D2F6-F1
#
_cell.length_a   1.000
_cell.length_b   1.000
_cell.length_c   1.000
_cell.angle_alpha   90.00
_cell.angle_beta   90.00
_cell.angle_gamma   90.00
#
_symmetry.space_group_name_H-M   'P 1'
#
loop_
_entity.id
_entity.type
_entity.pdbx_description
1 polymer ?
#
loop_
_entity_poly.entity_id
_entity_poly.type
_entity_poly.pdbx_seq_one_letter_code
_entity_poly.pdbx_strand_id
1 'polypeptide(L)'
;MESGYGDENWIYVGGDINIICQSKVGKTTRNLIDRHRSPQNPGFFIYAAFQIVRGSVHEIEASLLNHLKWGLGFQPLPHFSTSGTSECFEVSPCHMADLVEDFIGRYFSSCVTYETTLHGGMSRYQCDSDIIRYFENHGQSPRQLPRPEPRTLGRENYFTGNQETYEVDLGGGHYVEVATGLQMHRDDGE
;
A
#
# COMPACT_ATOMS: atom_id res chain seq x y z
N MET A 1 -31.36 1.33 -1.97
CA MET A 1 -30.39 1.16 -0.87
C MET A 1 -29.07 1.69 -1.40
N GLU A 2 -28.62 2.82 -0.88
CA GLU A 2 -27.33 3.42 -1.25
C GLU A 2 -26.23 2.49 -0.75
N SER A 3 -25.40 1.99 -1.67
CA SER A 3 -24.17 1.28 -1.33
C SER A 3 -23.26 2.29 -0.63
N GLY A 4 -23.15 2.19 0.69
CA GLY A 4 -22.17 2.95 1.46
C GLY A 4 -20.77 2.57 0.98
N TYR A 5 -20.20 3.38 0.09
CA TYR A 5 -18.76 3.37 -0.16
C TYR A 5 -18.12 3.84 1.15
N GLY A 6 -17.70 2.89 1.98
CA GLY A 6 -16.96 3.19 3.20
C GLY A 6 -15.71 4.00 2.85
N ASP A 7 -15.41 5.02 3.66
CA ASP A 7 -14.18 5.78 3.52
C ASP A 7 -12.98 4.83 3.55
N GLU A 8 -12.25 4.78 2.44
CA GLU A 8 -11.06 3.97 2.30
C GLU A 8 -9.86 4.76 2.83
N ASN A 9 -9.42 4.41 4.04
CA ASN A 9 -8.28 5.03 4.69
C ASN A 9 -6.99 4.27 4.38
N TRP A 10 -6.02 4.97 3.79
CA TRP A 10 -4.74 4.39 3.39
C TRP A 10 -3.58 5.28 3.78
N ILE A 11 -2.47 4.67 4.20
CA ILE A 11 -1.13 5.27 4.19
C ILE A 11 -0.39 4.65 3.00
N TYR A 12 0.23 5.47 2.15
CA TYR A 12 0.94 5.00 0.98
C TYR A 12 2.35 5.59 0.88
N VAL A 13 3.21 4.83 0.21
CA VAL A 13 4.53 5.25 -0.26
C VAL A 13 4.46 5.38 -1.77
N GLY A 14 4.67 6.59 -2.28
CA GLY A 14 4.80 6.89 -3.70
C GLY A 14 6.26 7.01 -4.12
N GLY A 15 6.53 6.72 -5.38
CA GLY A 15 7.82 6.92 -6.03
C GLY A 15 7.65 7.67 -7.35
N ASP A 16 8.77 8.08 -7.93
CA ASP A 16 8.86 8.57 -9.31
C ASP A 16 9.82 7.67 -10.08
N ILE A 17 9.35 7.10 -11.18
CA ILE A 17 10.18 6.19 -12.00
C ILE A 17 11.45 6.84 -12.55
N ASN A 18 11.45 8.17 -12.66
CA ASN A 18 12.59 8.93 -13.12
C ASN A 18 13.56 9.31 -11.98
N ILE A 19 13.17 9.12 -10.71
CA ILE A 19 13.94 9.54 -9.53
C ILE A 19 13.97 8.43 -8.48
N ILE A 20 14.90 7.48 -8.66
CA ILE A 20 14.96 6.23 -7.88
C ILE A 20 15.20 6.40 -6.37
N CYS A 21 15.86 7.50 -5.99
CA CYS A 21 16.26 7.78 -4.61
C CYS A 21 15.26 8.67 -3.86
N GLN A 22 14.09 8.95 -4.44
CA GLN A 22 13.07 9.78 -3.81
C GLN A 22 11.77 9.02 -3.61
N SER A 23 11.14 9.28 -2.47
CA SER A 23 9.84 8.74 -2.12
C SER A 23 8.96 9.81 -1.50
N LYS A 24 7.66 9.58 -1.57
CA LYS A 24 6.63 10.40 -0.91
C LYS A 24 5.85 9.51 0.03
N VAL A 25 5.67 9.93 1.27
CA VAL A 25 4.67 9.35 2.16
C VAL A 25 3.39 10.18 2.04
N GLY A 26 2.23 9.55 2.05
CA GLY A 26 0.98 10.29 2.10
C GLY A 26 -0.19 9.44 2.54
N LYS A 27 -1.33 10.10 2.75
CA LYS A 27 -2.60 9.43 3.03
C LYS A 27 -3.68 9.70 2.00
N THR A 28 -4.68 8.83 2.00
CA THR A 28 -5.97 9.10 1.36
C THR A 28 -7.10 8.55 2.22
N THR A 29 -8.22 9.26 2.23
CA THR A 29 -9.51 8.82 2.81
C THR A 29 -10.51 8.45 1.69
N ARG A 30 -9.99 8.35 0.47
CA ARG A 30 -10.71 8.00 -0.76
C ARG A 30 -10.04 6.78 -1.37
N ASN A 31 -10.70 6.21 -2.37
CA ASN A 31 -10.18 5.08 -3.12
C ASN A 31 -8.73 5.29 -3.57
N LEU A 32 -7.88 4.28 -3.30
CA LEU A 32 -6.46 4.33 -3.61
C LEU A 32 -6.18 4.59 -5.11
N ILE A 33 -7.07 4.13 -6.00
CA ILE A 33 -6.99 4.31 -7.46
C ILE A 33 -6.87 5.79 -7.83
N ASP A 34 -7.60 6.66 -7.14
CA ASP A 34 -7.62 8.10 -7.44
C ASP A 34 -6.27 8.77 -7.14
N ARG A 35 -5.39 8.08 -6.41
CA ARG A 35 -4.05 8.56 -6.05
C ARG A 35 -2.93 7.93 -6.87
N HIS A 36 -3.21 6.91 -7.70
CA HIS A 36 -2.17 6.22 -8.49
C HIS A 36 -1.51 7.11 -9.55
N ARG A 37 -2.08 8.28 -9.88
CA ARG A 37 -1.53 9.19 -10.89
C ARG A 37 -1.59 10.64 -10.43
N SER A 38 -0.58 11.40 -10.81
CA SER A 38 -0.64 12.86 -10.82
C SER A 38 -0.55 13.35 -12.25
N PRO A 39 -1.54 14.08 -12.78
CA PRO A 39 -1.42 14.74 -14.09
C PRO A 39 -0.20 15.67 -14.18
N GLN A 40 0.26 16.16 -13.03
CA GLN A 40 1.42 17.04 -12.90
C GLN A 40 2.73 16.27 -12.74
N ASN A 41 2.67 14.97 -12.45
CA ASN A 41 3.83 14.08 -12.40
C ASN A 41 3.51 12.72 -13.07
N PRO A 42 3.73 12.61 -14.39
CA PRO A 42 3.48 11.38 -15.14
C PRO A 42 4.34 10.18 -14.72
N GLY A 43 5.46 10.42 -14.03
CA GLY A 43 6.34 9.38 -13.51
C GLY A 43 5.92 8.85 -12.13
N PHE A 44 4.95 9.48 -11.48
CA PHE A 44 4.48 9.10 -10.16
C PHE A 44 3.72 7.77 -10.19
N PHE A 45 3.98 6.93 -9.20
CA PHE A 45 3.25 5.70 -8.92
C PHE A 45 3.22 5.42 -7.42
N ILE A 46 2.25 4.64 -6.95
CA ILE A 46 2.24 4.11 -5.58
C ILE A 46 3.10 2.85 -5.54
N TYR A 47 4.18 2.87 -4.78
CA TYR A 47 5.06 1.73 -4.56
C TYR A 47 4.43 0.69 -3.61
N ALA A 48 3.90 1.16 -2.47
CA ALA A 48 3.19 0.33 -1.50
C ALA A 48 2.09 1.13 -0.79
N ALA A 49 1.05 0.48 -0.29
CA ALA A 49 0.01 1.11 0.54
C ALA A 49 -0.59 0.17 1.58
N PHE A 50 -0.89 0.71 2.76
CA PHE A 50 -1.38 0.00 3.94
C PHE A 50 -2.77 0.52 4.29
N GLN A 51 -3.75 -0.38 4.35
CA GLN A 51 -5.13 -0.02 4.69
C GLN A 51 -5.27 0.18 6.19
N ILE A 52 -5.79 1.34 6.59
CA ILE A 52 -6.09 1.66 7.99
C ILE A 52 -7.54 1.28 8.27
N VAL A 53 -7.73 0.10 8.86
CA VAL A 53 -9.07 -0.43 9.17
C VAL A 53 -9.63 0.09 10.49
N ARG A 54 -8.77 0.65 11.35
CA ARG A 54 -9.14 1.22 12.66
C ARG A 54 -8.26 2.42 13.02
N GLY A 55 -8.80 3.35 13.79
CA GLY A 55 -8.09 4.55 14.23
C GLY A 55 -8.11 5.68 13.20
N SER A 56 -7.39 6.77 13.50
CA SER A 56 -7.33 7.97 12.66
C SER A 56 -6.14 7.92 11.72
N VAL A 57 -6.39 7.81 10.41
CA VAL A 57 -5.32 7.90 9.38
C VAL A 57 -4.57 9.23 9.43
N HIS A 58 -5.24 10.30 9.88
CA HIS A 58 -4.60 11.61 10.06
C HIS A 58 -3.58 11.61 11.20
N GLU A 59 -3.90 10.97 12.31
CA GLU A 59 -2.98 10.85 13.46
C GLU A 59 -1.81 9.93 13.14
N ILE A 60 -2.09 8.80 12.49
CA ILE A 60 -1.06 7.83 12.09
C ILE A 60 -0.05 8.49 11.13
N GLU A 61 -0.53 9.18 10.10
CA GLU A 61 0.34 9.91 9.16
C GLU A 61 1.17 10.98 9.89
N ALA A 62 0.54 11.80 10.74
CA ALA A 62 1.26 12.85 11.46
C ALA A 62 2.35 12.27 12.38
N SER A 63 2.06 11.19 13.09
CA SER A 63 3.04 10.48 13.93
C SER A 63 4.14 9.83 13.10
N LEU A 64 3.82 9.25 11.95
CA LEU A 64 4.80 8.68 11.01
C LEU A 64 5.74 9.76 10.48
N LEU A 65 5.22 10.88 9.99
CA LEU A 65 6.05 11.98 9.48
C LEU A 65 6.93 12.57 10.58
N ASN A 66 6.45 12.67 11.82
CA ASN A 66 7.26 13.09 12.96
C ASN A 66 8.34 12.06 13.30
N HIS A 67 8.04 10.77 13.24
CA HIS A 67 9.01 9.70 13.46
C HIS A 67 10.12 9.72 12.41
N LEU A 68 9.78 9.88 11.13
CA LEU A 68 10.76 9.98 10.05
C LEU A 68 11.67 11.20 10.23
N LYS A 69 11.10 12.37 10.54
CA LYS A 69 11.85 13.64 10.69
C LYS A 69 12.72 13.67 11.95
N TRP A 70 12.12 13.38 13.09
CA TRP A 70 12.74 13.62 14.40
C TRP A 70 13.26 12.34 15.05
N GLY A 71 12.63 11.20 14.79
CA GLY A 71 13.08 9.90 15.28
C GLY A 71 14.26 9.35 14.48
N LEU A 72 14.19 9.44 13.15
CA LEU A 72 15.19 8.89 12.24
C LEU A 72 16.10 9.96 11.59
N GLY A 73 15.76 11.24 11.73
CA GLY A 73 16.59 12.35 11.25
C GLY A 73 16.46 12.65 9.75
N PHE A 74 15.47 12.07 9.05
CA PHE A 74 15.28 12.33 7.62
C PHE A 74 14.83 13.75 7.36
N GLN A 75 15.50 14.42 6.42
CA GLN A 75 15.12 15.76 5.99
C GLN A 75 14.08 15.70 4.87
N PRO A 76 12.89 16.30 5.03
CA PRO A 76 11.93 16.38 3.95
C PRO A 76 12.46 17.29 2.84
N LEU A 77 12.17 16.93 1.59
CA LEU A 77 12.46 17.77 0.44
C LEU A 77 11.57 19.03 0.48
N PRO A 78 12.01 20.18 -0.07
CA PRO A 78 11.15 21.34 -0.18
C PRO A 78 10.01 21.07 -1.18
N HIS A 79 8.80 21.53 -0.86
CA HIS A 79 7.69 21.43 -1.80
C HIS A 79 7.91 22.43 -2.96
N PHE A 80 7.76 21.99 -4.21
CA PHE A 80 8.15 22.78 -5.39
C PHE A 80 7.43 24.13 -5.50
N SER A 81 6.20 24.22 -4.99
CA SER A 81 5.32 25.39 -5.13
C SER A 81 5.08 26.18 -3.84
N THR A 82 5.45 25.64 -2.68
CA THR A 82 5.14 26.25 -1.37
C THR A 82 6.31 25.99 -0.43
N SER A 83 6.81 26.99 0.28
CA SER A 83 7.90 26.85 1.26
C SER A 83 7.55 26.00 2.50
N GLY A 84 6.48 25.20 2.45
CA GLY A 84 6.06 24.28 3.50
C GLY A 84 6.85 22.96 3.50
N THR A 85 6.80 22.25 4.63
CA THR A 85 7.41 20.91 4.75
C THR A 85 6.71 19.93 3.82
N SER A 86 7.42 19.37 2.84
CA SER A 86 6.83 18.31 2.02
C SER A 86 6.75 16.99 2.79
N GLU A 87 6.03 16.05 2.21
CA GLU A 87 6.01 14.63 2.62
C GLU A 87 6.94 13.78 1.73
N CYS A 88 7.86 14.43 1.00
CA CYS A 88 8.82 13.78 0.13
C CYS A 88 10.19 13.70 0.81
N PHE A 89 10.93 12.62 0.59
CA PHE A 89 12.21 12.33 1.23
C PHE A 89 13.21 11.80 0.20
N GLU A 90 14.50 12.04 0.42
CA GLU A 90 15.60 11.43 -0.33
C GLU A 90 15.90 10.02 0.20
N VAL A 91 14.88 9.17 0.13
CA VAL A 91 14.92 7.75 0.48
C VAL A 91 14.24 6.99 -0.65
N SER A 92 14.82 5.87 -1.09
CA SER A 92 14.19 5.04 -2.12
C SER A 92 12.81 4.53 -1.66
N PRO A 93 11.83 4.40 -2.58
CA PRO A 93 10.50 3.89 -2.24
C PRO A 93 10.49 2.53 -1.56
N CYS A 94 11.41 1.62 -1.91
CA CYS A 94 11.55 0.32 -1.25
C CYS A 94 11.90 0.46 0.23
N HIS A 95 12.96 1.21 0.54
CA HIS A 95 13.41 1.41 1.92
C HIS A 95 12.38 2.22 2.72
N MET A 96 11.74 3.21 2.12
CA MET A 96 10.66 3.95 2.78
C MET A 96 9.46 3.04 3.09
N ALA A 97 9.09 2.11 2.21
CA ALA A 97 8.02 1.16 2.49
C ALA A 97 8.32 0.28 3.71
N ASP A 98 9.55 -0.22 3.83
CA ASP A 98 9.98 -1.00 5.00
C ASP A 98 9.90 -0.18 6.29
N LEU A 99 10.34 1.08 6.24
CA LEU A 99 10.26 2.00 7.39
C LEU A 99 8.82 2.29 7.81
N VAL A 100 7.91 2.46 6.85
CA VAL A 100 6.48 2.67 7.12
C VAL A 100 5.86 1.41 7.72
N GLU A 101 6.17 0.23 7.18
CA GLU A 101 5.67 -1.05 7.69
C GLU A 101 6.16 -1.30 9.12
N ASP A 102 7.45 -1.12 9.39
CA ASP A 102 8.04 -1.24 10.73
C ASP A 102 7.40 -0.28 11.73
N PHE A 103 7.16 0.97 11.32
CA PHE A 103 6.52 1.98 12.15
C PHE A 103 5.09 1.60 12.50
N ILE A 104 4.27 1.25 11.51
CA ILE A 104 2.89 0.84 11.72
C ILE A 104 2.85 -0.44 12.57
N GLY A 105 3.68 -1.43 12.26
CA GLY A 105 3.73 -2.69 13.00
C GLY A 105 4.13 -2.50 14.47
N ARG A 106 5.01 -1.53 14.76
CA ARG A 106 5.45 -1.27 16.14
C ARG A 106 4.46 -0.45 16.96
N TYR A 107 3.83 0.56 16.37
CA TYR A 107 3.05 1.57 17.12
C TYR A 107 1.54 1.52 16.86
N PHE A 108 1.12 0.93 15.74
CA PHE A 108 -0.25 0.94 15.25
C PHE A 108 -0.67 -0.43 14.68
N SER A 109 -0.14 -1.52 15.22
CA SER A 109 -0.38 -2.86 14.68
C SER A 109 -1.86 -3.24 14.62
N SER A 110 -2.68 -2.77 15.57
CA SER A 110 -4.13 -3.02 15.60
C SER A 110 -4.93 -2.21 14.57
N CYS A 111 -4.28 -1.28 13.86
CA CYS A 111 -4.90 -0.42 12.85
C CYS A 111 -4.86 -1.02 11.44
N VAL A 112 -4.15 -2.14 11.24
CA VAL A 112 -3.97 -2.81 9.96
C VAL A 112 -4.37 -4.29 10.04
N THR A 113 -4.51 -4.92 8.89
CA THR A 113 -4.69 -6.38 8.78
C THR A 113 -3.35 -7.06 8.53
N TYR A 114 -3.29 -8.35 8.89
CA TYR A 114 -2.14 -9.22 8.65
C TYR A 114 -2.61 -10.42 7.86
N GLU A 115 -1.72 -10.95 7.02
CA GLU A 115 -2.01 -12.15 6.25
C GLU A 115 -2.15 -13.37 7.18
N THR A 116 -3.12 -14.24 6.91
CA THR A 116 -3.54 -15.34 7.80
C THR A 116 -2.60 -16.54 7.84
N THR A 117 -1.42 -16.46 7.22
CA THR A 117 -0.45 -17.57 7.30
C THR A 117 0.27 -17.55 8.64
N LEU A 118 0.75 -18.72 9.12
CA LEU A 118 1.46 -18.90 10.40
C LEU A 118 2.66 -17.94 10.62
N HIS A 119 3.09 -17.23 9.57
CA HIS A 119 4.18 -16.26 9.52
C HIS A 119 3.81 -14.99 8.72
N GLY A 120 2.52 -14.67 8.59
CA GLY A 120 2.04 -13.66 7.66
C GLY A 120 2.51 -12.23 7.97
N GLY A 121 2.88 -11.50 6.91
CA GLY A 121 3.26 -10.09 6.98
C GLY A 121 2.07 -9.15 7.09
N MET A 122 2.34 -7.86 7.26
CA MET A 122 1.31 -6.83 7.22
C MET A 122 0.68 -6.79 5.82
N SER A 123 -0.65 -6.80 5.76
CA SER A 123 -1.36 -6.74 4.49
C SER A 123 -1.15 -5.39 3.81
N ARG A 124 -0.71 -5.40 2.55
CA ARG A 124 -0.40 -4.19 1.78
C ARG A 124 -0.67 -4.37 0.28
N TYR A 125 -1.05 -3.28 -0.37
CA TYR A 125 -0.88 -3.15 -1.82
C TYR A 125 0.61 -2.94 -2.13
N GLN A 126 1.08 -3.49 -3.25
CA GLN A 126 2.41 -3.24 -3.78
C GLN A 126 2.37 -3.16 -5.31
N CYS A 127 3.19 -2.27 -5.89
CA CYS A 127 3.27 -2.11 -7.35
C CYS A 127 3.78 -3.36 -8.09
N ASP A 128 3.68 -3.33 -9.42
CA ASP A 128 4.10 -4.44 -10.28
C ASP A 128 5.58 -4.84 -10.03
N SER A 129 5.84 -6.15 -10.09
CA SER A 129 7.15 -6.73 -9.76
C SER A 129 8.33 -6.22 -10.61
N ASP A 130 8.07 -5.73 -11.82
CA ASP A 130 9.07 -5.10 -12.68
C ASP A 130 9.49 -3.73 -12.17
N ILE A 131 8.55 -2.94 -11.63
CA ILE A 131 8.84 -1.68 -10.94
C ILE A 131 9.62 -1.95 -9.66
N ILE A 132 9.20 -2.93 -8.86
CA ILE A 132 9.93 -3.33 -7.64
C ILE A 132 11.39 -3.66 -7.98
N ARG A 133 11.59 -4.57 -8.94
CA ARG A 133 12.94 -4.99 -9.37
C ARG A 133 13.77 -3.83 -9.91
N TYR A 134 13.16 -2.87 -10.60
CA TYR A 134 13.87 -1.68 -11.09
C TYR A 134 14.44 -0.85 -9.93
N PHE A 135 13.67 -0.67 -8.84
CA PHE A 135 14.13 0.08 -7.67
C PHE A 135 15.12 -0.70 -6.80
N GLU A 136 14.92 -2.01 -6.61
CA GLU A 136 15.87 -2.89 -5.89
C GLU A 136 17.24 -2.94 -6.58
N ASN A 137 17.25 -2.97 -7.92
CA ASN A 137 18.48 -2.97 -8.71
C ASN A 137 19.05 -1.57 -8.95
N HIS A 138 18.61 -0.55 -8.22
CA HIS A 138 19.12 0.83 -8.31
C HIS A 138 19.08 1.39 -9.74
N GLY A 139 18.02 1.06 -10.50
CA GLY A 139 17.87 1.48 -11.89
C GLY A 139 18.71 0.68 -12.90
N GLN A 140 19.39 -0.39 -12.49
CA GLN A 140 20.12 -1.27 -13.40
C GLN A 140 19.17 -2.32 -14.02
N SER A 141 18.80 -2.08 -15.29
CA SER A 141 17.90 -2.85 -16.18
C SER A 141 16.39 -2.73 -15.89
N PRO A 142 15.58 -2.37 -16.90
CA PRO A 142 15.51 -3.05 -18.21
C PRO A 142 15.98 -2.21 -19.43
N ARG A 143 16.07 -2.83 -20.62
CA ARG A 143 16.30 -2.16 -21.93
C ARG A 143 15.29 -1.03 -22.24
N GLN A 144 14.20 -0.95 -21.48
CA GLN A 144 13.17 0.08 -21.50
C GLN A 144 12.79 0.40 -20.05
N LEU A 145 12.59 1.68 -19.73
CA LEU A 145 12.02 2.08 -18.43
C LEU A 145 10.67 1.36 -18.24
N PRO A 146 10.38 0.82 -17.04
CA PRO A 146 9.04 0.35 -16.73
C PRO A 146 8.07 1.48 -17.05
N ARG A 147 6.94 1.15 -17.66
CA ARG A 147 5.88 2.13 -17.79
C ARG A 147 4.96 1.91 -16.61
N PRO A 148 4.68 2.94 -15.80
CA PRO A 148 3.54 2.90 -14.90
C PRO A 148 2.27 2.99 -15.76
N GLU A 149 2.01 1.94 -16.55
CA GLU A 149 0.74 1.81 -17.23
C GLU A 149 -0.30 1.43 -16.19
N PRO A 150 -1.53 1.96 -16.29
CA PRO A 150 -2.64 1.43 -15.54
C PRO A 150 -2.95 0.07 -16.15
N ARG A 151 -2.15 -0.94 -15.83
CA ARG A 151 -2.79 -2.21 -15.56
C ARG A 151 -3.78 -1.84 -14.48
N THR A 152 -5.06 -1.99 -14.81
CA THR A 152 -6.16 -1.97 -13.85
C THR A 152 -5.64 -2.47 -12.51
N LEU A 153 -6.14 -1.97 -11.38
CA LEU A 153 -6.01 -2.70 -10.12
C LEU A 153 -6.71 -4.06 -10.33
N GLY A 154 -6.06 -4.95 -11.06
CA GLY A 154 -6.46 -6.29 -11.33
C GLY A 154 -6.42 -6.96 -10.00
N ARG A 155 -7.37 -7.84 -9.78
CA ARG A 155 -7.46 -8.64 -8.57
C ARG A 155 -6.14 -9.35 -8.26
N GLU A 156 -5.32 -9.62 -9.29
CA GLU A 156 -3.95 -10.14 -9.22
C GLU A 156 -2.85 -9.18 -8.69
N ASN A 157 -3.05 -7.86 -8.73
CA ASN A 157 -2.08 -6.84 -8.24
C ASN A 157 -2.36 -6.44 -6.78
N TYR A 158 -3.43 -7.00 -6.19
CA TYR A 158 -3.59 -7.08 -4.75
C TYR A 158 -2.78 -8.29 -4.26
N PHE A 159 -1.67 -8.05 -3.54
CA PHE A 159 -1.11 -9.12 -2.73
C PHE A 159 -2.15 -9.52 -1.68
N THR A 160 -2.28 -10.83 -1.47
CA THR A 160 -3.49 -11.58 -1.09
C THR A 160 -4.11 -11.24 0.27
N GLY A 161 -3.51 -10.38 1.09
CA GLY A 161 -4.06 -9.97 2.38
C GLY A 161 -5.38 -9.19 2.35
N ASN A 162 -5.83 -8.77 1.16
CA ASN A 162 -7.14 -8.14 0.93
C ASN A 162 -8.04 -8.93 -0.03
N GLN A 163 -7.73 -10.22 -0.27
CA GLN A 163 -8.86 -11.13 -0.30
C GLN A 163 -9.35 -11.14 1.14
N GLU A 164 -10.43 -10.41 1.44
CA GLU A 164 -11.34 -10.90 2.46
C GLU A 164 -11.44 -12.40 2.17
N THR A 165 -10.88 -13.23 3.06
CA THR A 165 -11.10 -14.65 2.98
C THR A 165 -12.57 -14.78 3.30
N TYR A 166 -13.43 -14.62 2.28
CA TYR A 166 -14.86 -14.85 2.43
C TYR A 166 -15.07 -16.32 2.73
N GLU A 167 -14.10 -17.19 2.44
CA GLU A 167 -14.21 -18.64 2.47
C GLU A 167 -12.92 -19.29 3.00
N VAL A 168 -13.01 -20.01 4.11
CA VAL A 168 -11.92 -20.84 4.63
C VAL A 168 -12.05 -22.23 4.04
N ASP A 169 -11.12 -22.63 3.16
CA ASP A 169 -11.11 -23.95 2.54
C ASP A 169 -10.83 -25.04 3.60
N LEU A 170 -11.72 -26.03 3.68
CA LEU A 170 -11.63 -27.16 4.60
C LEU A 170 -11.10 -28.44 3.92
N GLY A 171 -10.85 -28.40 2.61
CA GLY A 171 -10.49 -29.55 1.79
C GLY A 171 -11.70 -30.37 1.31
N GLY A 172 -11.49 -31.17 0.27
CA GLY A 172 -12.52 -32.07 -0.27
C GLY A 172 -13.72 -31.36 -0.90
N GLY A 173 -13.55 -30.14 -1.38
CA GLY A 173 -14.63 -29.34 -1.97
C GLY A 173 -15.42 -28.50 -0.96
N HIS A 174 -15.11 -28.59 0.33
CA HIS A 174 -15.78 -27.83 1.39
C HIS A 174 -15.07 -26.51 1.72
N TYR A 175 -15.86 -25.50 2.07
CA TYR A 175 -15.36 -24.22 2.53
C TYR A 175 -16.30 -23.58 3.57
N VAL A 176 -15.81 -22.67 4.42
CA VAL A 176 -16.61 -21.94 5.40
C VAL A 176 -16.66 -20.47 5.05
N GLU A 177 -17.85 -19.95 4.80
CA GLU A 177 -18.02 -18.53 4.54
C GLU A 177 -17.82 -17.71 5.83
N VAL A 178 -16.81 -16.83 5.88
CA VAL A 178 -16.41 -16.08 7.09
C VAL A 178 -17.45 -15.04 7.52
N ALA A 179 -18.23 -14.50 6.59
CA ALA A 179 -19.27 -13.52 6.89
C ALA A 179 -20.48 -14.13 7.62
N THR A 180 -20.79 -15.40 7.33
CA THR A 180 -22.02 -16.07 7.81
C THR A 180 -21.72 -17.25 8.75
N GLY A 181 -20.49 -17.76 8.74
CA GLY A 181 -20.09 -19.00 9.40
C GLY A 181 -20.65 -20.27 8.73
N LEU A 182 -21.26 -20.16 7.54
CA LEU A 182 -21.88 -21.29 6.84
C LEU A 182 -20.82 -22.13 6.14
N GLN A 183 -20.83 -23.44 6.40
CA GLN A 183 -20.06 -24.40 5.64
C GLN A 183 -20.83 -24.77 4.37
N MET A 184 -20.18 -24.67 3.23
CA MET A 184 -20.73 -24.97 1.91
C MET A 184 -19.84 -25.97 1.17
N HIS A 185 -20.39 -26.67 0.18
CA HIS A 185 -19.63 -27.51 -0.76
C HIS A 185 -19.68 -26.87 -2.15
N ARG A 186 -18.56 -26.86 -2.88
CA ARG A 186 -18.43 -26.16 -4.17
C ARG A 186 -19.41 -26.64 -5.26
N ASP A 187 -19.97 -27.83 -5.10
CA ASP A 187 -20.96 -28.40 -6.02
C ASP A 187 -22.42 -28.08 -5.64
N ASP A 188 -22.67 -27.37 -4.53
CA ASP A 188 -24.02 -26.98 -4.10
C ASP A 188 -24.57 -25.74 -4.86
N GLY A 189 -23.82 -25.24 -5.85
CA GLY A 189 -24.05 -23.99 -6.58
C GLY A 189 -24.48 -24.12 -8.05
N GLU A 190 -25.20 -25.19 -8.43
CA GLU A 190 -26.01 -25.25 -9.66
C GLU A 190 -27.50 -25.06 -9.39
#